data_AF-A0A964MF92-F1
#
_entry.id   AF-A0A964MF92-F1
#
_cell.length_a   1.000
_cell.length_b   1.000
_cell.length_c   1.000
_cell.angle_alpha   90.00
_cell.angle_beta   90.00
_cell.angle_gamma   90.00
#
_symmetry.space_group_name_H-M   'P 1'
#
loop_
_entity.id
_entity.type
_entity.pdbx_description
1 polymer ?
#
loop_
_entity_poly.entity_id
_entity_poly.type
_entity_poly.pdbx_seq_one_letter_code
_entity_poly.pdbx_strand_id
1 'polypeptide(L)'
;MTTETMPSASNTSVSNTPGGVFAVVLIYAAFAALWILLSDKAVAVLFSDPAHITLASTLKGWAFVAVTSLLLYGLMRRLLGADDTRPVAGLRTLWLPASLLAVLIIGLTAGAISYSLEQQEKREIARLQAIADLKTRQIKDWLDERLSDAELISSNRRLAEYYRQWRDQKQPGGQSELIKRLEEYQRHPGLQGLMLLGEDDTPLWRSTSESGPDNRISAELRQAAAQARSDGQVRRLGPYRDGGGHVHIDFIAPLAAGPGPLLVLHADPYTHLYPLLKAWPVPSASGEALLMRRDGDWVVSLNELRHHSAPPLGLRLPLASKRLLAAQALRGEAKPGEAIHGVDYRGIEVVGVTRPVPGTDW
;
A
#
# COMPACT_ATOMS: atom_id res chain seq x y z
N MET A 1 -20.75 -63.54 -87.31
CA MET A 1 -21.23 -62.15 -87.31
C MET A 1 -21.21 -61.68 -85.87
N THR A 2 -20.16 -60.98 -85.44
CA THR A 2 -20.12 -59.51 -85.23
C THR A 2 -21.05 -59.12 -84.06
N THR A 3 -20.61 -58.49 -82.97
CA THR A 3 -19.74 -57.30 -82.90
C THR A 3 -19.28 -57.06 -81.45
N GLU A 4 -18.04 -56.58 -81.28
CA GLU A 4 -17.58 -55.85 -80.09
C GLU A 4 -18.50 -54.66 -79.76
N THR A 5 -18.67 -54.36 -78.47
CA THR A 5 -18.78 -52.97 -77.98
C THR A 5 -18.16 -52.88 -76.58
N MET A 6 -17.40 -51.80 -76.41
CA MET A 6 -16.49 -51.40 -75.32
C MET A 6 -17.08 -51.36 -73.89
N PRO A 7 -16.21 -51.35 -72.85
CA PRO A 7 -16.62 -51.11 -71.47
C PRO A 7 -16.98 -49.63 -71.27
N SER A 8 -18.21 -49.35 -70.84
CA SER A 8 -18.59 -48.01 -70.39
C SER A 8 -18.15 -47.83 -68.94
N ALA A 9 -17.25 -46.88 -68.72
CA ALA A 9 -16.70 -46.53 -67.41
C ALA A 9 -17.81 -46.26 -66.40
N SER A 10 -17.81 -47.00 -65.29
CA SER A 10 -18.59 -46.67 -64.10
C SER A 10 -18.02 -45.38 -63.48
N ASN A 11 -18.57 -44.24 -63.89
CA ASN A 11 -18.40 -43.00 -63.14
C ASN A 11 -19.13 -43.15 -61.81
N THR A 12 -18.39 -43.53 -60.76
CA THR A 12 -18.82 -43.36 -59.37
C THR A 12 -19.00 -41.87 -59.12
N SER A 13 -20.22 -41.38 -59.27
CA SER A 13 -20.59 -40.04 -58.82
C SER A 13 -20.48 -40.01 -57.30
N VAL A 14 -19.33 -39.52 -56.80
CA VAL A 14 -19.16 -39.11 -55.41
C VAL A 14 -20.25 -38.08 -55.14
N SER A 15 -21.29 -38.49 -54.42
CA SER A 15 -22.36 -37.60 -53.99
C SER A 15 -21.76 -36.58 -53.03
N ASN A 16 -21.45 -35.40 -53.56
CA ASN A 16 -21.09 -34.25 -52.76
C ASN A 16 -22.28 -33.94 -51.84
N THR A 17 -22.13 -34.20 -50.54
CA THR A 17 -22.99 -33.65 -49.49
C THR A 17 -22.36 -32.36 -48.95
N PRO A 18 -22.52 -31.20 -49.63
CA PRO A 18 -21.94 -29.93 -49.20
C PRO A 18 -22.40 -29.50 -47.80
N GLY A 19 -23.59 -29.92 -47.37
CA GLY A 19 -24.13 -29.62 -46.04
C GLY A 19 -23.37 -30.30 -44.88
N GLY A 20 -22.82 -31.50 -45.11
CA GLY A 20 -22.04 -32.21 -44.10
C GLY A 20 -20.71 -31.53 -43.83
N VAL A 21 -19.97 -31.21 -44.91
CA VAL A 21 -18.68 -30.49 -44.86
C VAL A 21 -18.84 -29.11 -44.22
N PHE A 22 -19.90 -28.37 -44.57
CA PHE A 22 -20.16 -27.05 -43.99
C PHE A 22 -20.37 -27.11 -42.47
N ALA A 23 -21.11 -28.11 -41.96
CA ALA A 23 -21.30 -28.30 -40.53
C ALA A 23 -20.00 -28.64 -39.79
N VAL A 24 -19.11 -29.44 -40.41
CA VAL A 24 -17.76 -29.73 -39.86
C VAL A 24 -16.97 -28.45 -39.66
N VAL A 25 -16.93 -27.62 -40.70
CA VAL A 25 -16.16 -26.37 -40.72
C VAL A 25 -16.69 -25.40 -39.67
N LEU A 26 -18.02 -25.30 -39.51
CA LEU A 26 -18.64 -24.38 -38.56
C LEU A 26 -18.38 -24.81 -37.10
N ILE A 27 -18.43 -26.11 -36.80
CA ILE A 27 -18.08 -26.66 -35.48
C ILE A 27 -16.60 -26.44 -35.18
N TYR A 28 -15.72 -26.73 -36.13
CA TYR A 28 -14.29 -26.51 -35.99
C TYR A 28 -13.97 -25.02 -35.78
N ALA A 29 -14.57 -24.13 -36.56
CA ALA A 29 -14.36 -22.69 -36.45
C ALA A 29 -14.82 -22.15 -35.09
N ALA A 30 -16.00 -22.57 -34.62
CA ALA A 30 -16.50 -22.19 -33.30
C ALA A 30 -15.60 -22.70 -32.17
N PHE A 31 -15.16 -23.97 -32.25
CA PHE A 31 -14.24 -24.56 -31.28
C PHE A 31 -12.89 -23.84 -31.26
N ALA A 32 -12.30 -23.58 -32.43
CA ALA A 32 -11.01 -22.93 -32.56
C ALA A 32 -11.07 -21.48 -32.04
N ALA A 33 -12.10 -20.72 -32.41
CA ALA A 33 -12.28 -19.35 -31.92
C ALA A 33 -12.43 -19.31 -30.40
N LEU A 34 -13.23 -20.22 -29.83
CA LEU A 34 -13.45 -20.32 -28.40
C LEU A 34 -12.17 -20.73 -27.65
N TRP A 35 -11.44 -21.72 -28.16
CA TRP A 35 -10.16 -22.16 -27.61
C TRP A 35 -9.13 -21.05 -27.58
N ILE A 36 -8.96 -20.32 -28.69
CA ILE A 36 -7.98 -19.23 -28.79
C ILE A 36 -8.28 -18.19 -27.70
N LEU A 37 -9.52 -17.68 -27.66
CA LEU A 37 -9.94 -16.64 -26.72
C LEU A 37 -9.79 -17.05 -25.25
N LEU A 38 -10.27 -18.24 -24.86
CA LEU A 38 -10.22 -18.70 -23.47
C LEU A 38 -8.79 -19.03 -23.03
N SER A 39 -8.04 -19.70 -23.90
CA SER A 39 -6.70 -20.15 -23.56
C SER A 39 -5.70 -18.99 -23.53
N ASP A 40 -5.86 -17.95 -24.36
CA ASP A 40 -5.04 -16.73 -24.28
C ASP A 40 -5.27 -16.02 -22.94
N LYS A 41 -6.52 -15.88 -22.52
CA LYS A 41 -6.84 -15.33 -21.20
C LYS A 41 -6.29 -16.20 -20.07
N ALA A 42 -6.40 -17.52 -20.16
CA ALA A 42 -5.87 -18.41 -19.14
C ALA A 42 -4.35 -18.30 -18.99
N VAL A 43 -3.59 -18.28 -20.10
CA VAL A 43 -2.12 -18.12 -20.05
C VAL A 43 -1.70 -16.77 -19.49
N ALA A 44 -2.35 -15.69 -19.93
CA ALA A 44 -2.09 -14.34 -19.43
C ALA A 44 -2.41 -14.17 -17.93
N VAL A 45 -3.32 -14.99 -17.41
CA VAL A 45 -3.76 -14.97 -16.02
C VAL A 45 -2.92 -15.88 -15.11
N LEU A 46 -2.51 -17.05 -15.60
CA LEU A 46 -1.77 -18.04 -14.80
C LEU A 46 -0.28 -17.70 -14.66
N PHE A 47 0.30 -17.02 -15.64
CA PHE A 47 1.74 -16.77 -15.69
C PHE A 47 2.02 -15.27 -15.75
N SER A 48 2.77 -14.75 -14.76
CA SER A 48 3.15 -13.34 -14.69
C SER A 48 4.57 -13.08 -15.22
N ASP A 49 5.37 -14.13 -15.40
CA ASP A 49 6.74 -14.04 -15.90
C ASP A 49 6.76 -14.23 -17.45
N PRO A 50 7.33 -13.28 -18.21
CA PRO A 50 7.44 -13.37 -19.67
C PRO A 50 8.03 -14.69 -20.19
N ALA A 51 8.99 -15.29 -19.47
CA ALA A 51 9.62 -16.56 -19.87
C ALA A 51 8.63 -17.74 -19.74
N HIS A 52 7.84 -17.75 -18.68
CA HIS A 52 6.82 -18.78 -18.43
C HIS A 52 5.60 -18.64 -19.34
N ILE A 53 5.22 -17.41 -19.69
CA ILE A 53 4.16 -17.14 -20.69
C ILE A 53 4.55 -17.74 -22.05
N THR A 54 5.83 -17.63 -22.43
CA THR A 54 6.33 -18.13 -23.72
C THR A 54 6.31 -19.67 -23.79
N LEU A 55 6.76 -20.34 -22.73
CA LEU A 55 6.69 -21.80 -22.62
C LEU A 55 5.23 -22.30 -22.59
N ALA A 56 4.37 -21.65 -21.80
CA ALA A 56 2.95 -21.97 -21.70
C ALA A 56 2.22 -21.77 -23.04
N SER A 57 2.55 -20.71 -23.78
CA SER A 57 2.00 -20.45 -25.13
C SER A 57 2.44 -21.50 -26.15
N THR A 58 3.68 -22.00 -26.03
CA THR A 58 4.20 -23.05 -26.92
C THR A 58 3.51 -24.39 -26.65
N LEU A 59 3.40 -24.79 -25.39
CA LEU A 59 2.72 -26.01 -24.96
C LEU A 59 1.22 -25.98 -25.31
N LYS A 60 0.58 -24.81 -25.14
CA LYS A 60 -0.79 -24.53 -25.58
C LYS A 60 -0.96 -24.79 -27.08
N GLY A 61 -0.02 -24.32 -27.91
CA GLY A 61 -0.06 -24.52 -29.36
C GLY A 61 -0.06 -26.00 -29.73
N TRP A 62 0.79 -26.81 -29.08
CA TRP A 62 0.83 -28.25 -29.31
C TRP A 62 -0.46 -28.96 -28.85
N ALA A 63 -1.00 -28.57 -27.70
CA ALA A 63 -2.28 -29.09 -27.22
C ALA A 63 -3.44 -28.76 -28.18
N PHE A 64 -3.47 -27.53 -28.73
CA PHE A 64 -4.45 -27.14 -29.73
C PHE A 64 -4.39 -28.04 -30.96
N VAL A 65 -3.19 -28.21 -31.54
CA VAL A 65 -2.98 -29.05 -32.73
C VAL A 65 -3.40 -30.49 -32.46
N ALA A 66 -3.05 -31.06 -31.30
CA ALA A 66 -3.42 -32.44 -30.97
C ALA A 66 -4.95 -32.63 -30.86
N VAL A 67 -5.63 -31.74 -30.12
CA VAL A 67 -7.08 -31.81 -29.88
C VAL A 67 -7.87 -31.55 -31.16
N THR A 68 -7.48 -30.53 -31.93
CA THR A 68 -8.12 -30.22 -33.22
C THR A 68 -7.90 -31.32 -34.25
N SER A 69 -6.72 -31.93 -34.30
CA SER A 69 -6.42 -33.03 -35.21
C SER A 69 -7.27 -34.27 -34.90
N LEU A 70 -7.42 -34.61 -33.61
CA LEU A 70 -8.30 -35.70 -33.16
C LEU A 70 -9.77 -35.42 -33.47
N LEU A 71 -10.22 -34.18 -33.25
CA LEU A 71 -11.58 -33.74 -33.57
C LEU A 71 -11.85 -33.88 -35.07
N LEU A 72 -10.97 -33.31 -35.91
CA LEU A 72 -11.08 -33.38 -37.37
C LEU A 72 -11.00 -34.82 -37.87
N TYR A 73 -10.11 -35.64 -37.32
CA TYR A 73 -9.99 -37.05 -37.67
C TYR A 73 -11.29 -37.81 -37.38
N GLY A 74 -11.86 -37.66 -36.17
CA GLY A 74 -13.12 -38.33 -35.81
C GLY A 74 -14.30 -37.88 -36.67
N LEU A 75 -14.32 -36.61 -37.05
CA LEU A 75 -15.37 -36.01 -37.86
C LEU A 75 -15.27 -36.44 -39.33
N MET A 76 -14.05 -36.51 -39.88
CA MET A 76 -13.76 -36.92 -41.25
C MET A 76 -13.91 -38.43 -41.45
N ARG A 77 -13.48 -39.25 -40.47
CA ARG A 77 -13.68 -40.71 -40.49
C ARG A 77 -15.16 -41.09 -40.59
N ARG A 78 -16.05 -40.26 -40.07
CA ARG A 78 -17.49 -40.52 -40.09
C ARG A 78 -18.19 -39.95 -41.32
N LEU A 79 -17.68 -38.86 -41.88
CA LEU A 79 -18.14 -38.34 -43.18
C LEU A 79 -17.82 -39.33 -44.31
N LEU A 80 -16.68 -40.02 -44.22
CA LEU A 80 -16.20 -40.99 -45.21
C LEU A 80 -16.62 -42.45 -44.95
N GLY A 81 -16.96 -42.81 -43.71
CA GLY A 81 -17.37 -44.16 -43.32
C GLY A 81 -18.88 -44.43 -43.35
N ALA A 82 -19.65 -43.60 -44.05
CA ALA A 82 -21.09 -43.73 -44.17
C ALA A 82 -21.49 -44.56 -45.41
N ASP A 83 -21.07 -45.83 -45.45
CA ASP A 83 -21.60 -46.80 -46.42
C ASP A 83 -22.74 -47.60 -45.76
N ASP A 84 -23.93 -47.43 -46.35
CA ASP A 84 -25.18 -48.21 -46.29
C ASP A 84 -25.73 -48.81 -44.97
N THR A 85 -26.95 -48.36 -44.64
CA THR A 85 -28.02 -49.04 -43.85
C THR A 85 -28.00 -49.03 -42.30
N ARG A 86 -27.76 -47.90 -41.63
CA ARG A 86 -28.32 -47.68 -40.26
C ARG A 86 -28.83 -46.24 -40.04
N PRO A 87 -29.98 -46.06 -39.35
CA PRO A 87 -30.54 -44.74 -39.10
C PRO A 87 -29.57 -43.88 -38.28
N VAL A 88 -29.50 -42.61 -38.65
CA VAL A 88 -28.52 -41.59 -38.24
C VAL A 88 -28.61 -41.28 -36.73
N ALA A 89 -28.12 -42.18 -35.87
CA ALA A 89 -28.17 -41.99 -34.42
C ALA A 89 -27.03 -41.10 -33.86
N GLY A 90 -26.01 -40.76 -34.64
CA GLY A 90 -24.73 -40.39 -34.03
C GLY A 90 -24.37 -38.91 -33.91
N LEU A 91 -25.15 -37.91 -34.37
CA LEU A 91 -24.77 -36.52 -34.08
C LEU A 91 -24.80 -36.25 -32.56
N ARG A 92 -25.81 -36.77 -31.84
CA ARG A 92 -25.90 -36.66 -30.37
C ARG A 92 -24.69 -37.23 -29.61
N THR A 93 -24.07 -38.30 -30.11
CA THR A 93 -22.97 -39.00 -29.44
C THR A 93 -21.64 -38.23 -29.46
N LEU A 94 -21.45 -37.31 -30.41
CA LEU A 94 -20.26 -36.42 -30.47
C LEU A 94 -20.47 -35.12 -29.68
N TRP A 95 -21.72 -34.70 -29.51
CA TRP A 95 -22.04 -33.51 -28.73
C TRP A 95 -21.79 -33.75 -27.24
N LEU A 96 -22.03 -34.97 -26.73
CA LEU A 96 -21.72 -35.32 -25.33
C LEU A 96 -20.24 -35.10 -24.94
N PRO A 97 -19.24 -35.73 -25.60
CA PRO A 97 -17.82 -35.50 -25.26
C PRO A 97 -17.36 -34.07 -25.58
N ALA A 98 -17.87 -33.44 -26.65
CA ALA A 98 -17.55 -32.05 -26.97
C ALA A 98 -18.11 -31.06 -25.93
N SER A 99 -19.34 -31.27 -25.46
CA SER A 99 -19.96 -30.48 -24.39
C SER A 99 -19.28 -30.73 -23.04
N LEU A 100 -18.90 -31.97 -22.72
CA LEU A 100 -18.14 -32.28 -21.51
C LEU A 100 -16.77 -31.59 -21.51
N LEU A 101 -16.07 -31.61 -22.65
CA LEU A 101 -14.80 -30.91 -22.82
C LEU A 101 -14.99 -29.38 -22.71
N ALA A 102 -16.03 -28.82 -23.32
CA ALA A 102 -16.34 -27.40 -23.24
C ALA A 102 -16.66 -26.96 -21.81
N VAL A 103 -17.47 -27.73 -21.06
CA VAL A 103 -17.77 -27.47 -19.65
C VAL A 103 -16.51 -27.58 -18.80
N LEU A 104 -15.65 -28.56 -19.05
CA LEU A 104 -14.36 -28.69 -18.36
C LEU A 104 -13.47 -27.46 -18.59
N ILE A 105 -13.35 -26.99 -19.84
CA ILE A 105 -12.55 -25.79 -20.18
C ILE A 105 -13.13 -24.54 -19.51
N ILE A 106 -14.45 -24.37 -19.53
CA ILE A 106 -15.13 -23.25 -18.88
C ILE A 106 -14.90 -23.31 -17.37
N GLY A 107 -15.05 -24.48 -16.75
CA GLY A 107 -14.82 -24.69 -15.32
C GLY A 107 -13.37 -24.40 -14.92
N LEU A 108 -12.39 -24.89 -15.68
CA LEU A 108 -10.97 -24.63 -15.44
C LEU A 108 -10.61 -23.16 -15.63
N THR A 109 -11.22 -22.50 -16.62
CA THR A 109 -10.98 -21.07 -16.87
C THR A 109 -11.62 -20.19 -15.79
N ALA A 110 -12.86 -20.50 -15.40
CA ALA A 110 -13.53 -19.84 -14.28
C ALA A 110 -12.74 -20.02 -12.98
N GLY A 111 -12.28 -21.25 -12.70
CA GLY A 111 -11.42 -21.56 -11.56
C GLY A 111 -10.09 -20.80 -11.59
N ALA A 112 -9.43 -20.74 -12.75
CA ALA A 112 -8.19 -19.98 -12.94
C ALA A 112 -8.39 -18.47 -12.72
N ILE A 113 -9.48 -17.91 -13.24
CA ILE A 113 -9.83 -16.50 -13.04
C ILE A 113 -10.12 -16.22 -11.57
N SER A 114 -10.97 -17.01 -10.92
CA SER A 114 -11.27 -16.85 -9.49
C SER A 114 -10.00 -16.96 -8.63
N TYR A 115 -9.17 -17.96 -8.88
CA TYR A 115 -7.88 -18.12 -8.21
C TYR A 115 -6.95 -16.92 -8.44
N SER A 116 -6.92 -16.37 -9.65
CA SER A 116 -6.08 -15.23 -9.97
C SER A 116 -6.51 -13.93 -9.29
N LEU A 117 -7.81 -13.70 -9.14
CA LEU A 117 -8.33 -12.50 -8.46
C LEU A 117 -7.93 -12.53 -6.98
N GLU A 118 -8.10 -13.66 -6.31
CA GLU A 118 -7.65 -13.83 -4.93
C GLU A 118 -6.12 -13.67 -4.77
N GLN A 119 -5.35 -14.16 -5.76
CA GLN A 119 -3.90 -14.04 -5.71
C GLN A 119 -3.40 -12.61 -5.96
N GLN A 120 -4.07 -11.85 -6.83
CA GLN A 120 -3.76 -10.43 -7.04
C GLN A 120 -3.99 -9.63 -5.76
N GLU A 121 -5.11 -9.84 -5.09
CA GLU A 121 -5.42 -9.20 -3.80
C GLU A 121 -4.39 -9.55 -2.73
N LYS A 122 -4.04 -10.84 -2.57
CA LYS A 122 -3.00 -11.28 -1.62
C LYS A 122 -1.64 -10.65 -1.90
N ARG A 123 -1.25 -10.51 -3.17
CA ARG A 123 0.01 -9.86 -3.57
C ARG A 123 -0.01 -8.38 -3.23
N GLU A 124 -1.10 -7.67 -3.49
CA GLU A 124 -1.22 -6.25 -3.16
C GLU A 124 -1.29 -6.01 -1.64
N ILE A 125 -1.96 -6.88 -0.87
CA ILE A 125 -1.91 -6.85 0.60
C ILE A 125 -0.48 -7.05 1.11
N ALA A 126 0.24 -8.06 0.61
CA ALA A 126 1.63 -8.30 1.00
C ALA A 126 2.53 -7.10 0.68
N ARG A 127 2.28 -6.43 -0.45
CA ARG A 127 2.97 -5.19 -0.81
C ARG A 127 2.63 -4.05 0.15
N LEU A 128 1.35 -3.86 0.51
CA LEU A 128 0.93 -2.86 1.49
C LEU A 128 1.58 -3.11 2.87
N GLN A 129 1.67 -4.37 3.29
CA GLN A 129 2.39 -4.76 4.52
C GLN A 129 3.86 -4.35 4.46
N ALA A 130 4.56 -4.66 3.37
CA ALA A 130 5.96 -4.31 3.21
C ALA A 130 6.17 -2.78 3.20
N ILE A 131 5.27 -2.02 2.56
CA ILE A 131 5.31 -0.55 2.54
C ILE A 131 5.04 -0.01 3.95
N ALA A 132 4.02 -0.50 4.65
CA ALA A 132 3.73 -0.10 6.02
C ALA A 132 4.92 -0.36 6.95
N ASP A 133 5.53 -1.55 6.86
CA ASP A 133 6.71 -1.93 7.67
C ASP A 133 7.93 -1.06 7.37
N LEU A 134 8.14 -0.69 6.11
CA LEU A 134 9.20 0.25 5.72
C LEU A 134 8.92 1.64 6.31
N LYS A 135 7.72 2.18 6.10
CA LYS A 135 7.35 3.53 6.56
C LYS A 135 7.41 3.63 8.09
N THR A 136 6.86 2.66 8.80
CA THR A 136 6.91 2.63 10.28
C THR A 136 8.35 2.63 10.78
N ARG A 137 9.25 1.84 10.17
CA ARG A 137 10.67 1.84 10.54
C ARG A 137 11.33 3.18 10.27
N GLN A 138 11.15 3.75 9.08
CA GLN A 138 11.77 5.04 8.76
C GLN A 138 11.28 6.18 9.68
N ILE A 139 9.98 6.19 10.02
CA ILE A 139 9.42 7.17 10.95
C ILE A 139 10.01 6.97 12.35
N LYS A 140 10.05 5.72 12.83
CA LYS A 140 10.63 5.39 14.13
C LYS A 140 12.10 5.80 14.19
N ASP A 141 12.89 5.45 13.19
CA ASP A 141 14.32 5.74 13.15
C ASP A 141 14.57 7.25 13.19
N TRP A 142 13.80 8.02 12.41
CA TRP A 142 13.86 9.48 12.47
C TRP A 142 13.47 10.04 13.85
N LEU A 143 12.41 9.51 14.47
CA LEU A 143 11.97 9.95 15.80
C LEU A 143 13.00 9.63 16.88
N ASP A 144 13.60 8.45 16.84
CA ASP A 144 14.61 8.00 17.80
C ASP A 144 15.93 8.77 17.64
N GLU A 145 16.29 9.11 16.40
CA GLU A 145 17.44 9.97 16.12
C GLU A 145 17.23 11.35 16.75
N ARG A 146 16.06 11.97 16.55
CA ARG A 146 15.74 13.27 17.16
C ARG A 146 15.66 13.22 18.68
N LEU A 147 15.15 12.12 19.25
CA LEU A 147 15.14 11.91 20.70
C LEU A 147 16.59 11.81 21.24
N SER A 148 17.45 11.05 20.55
CA SER A 148 18.86 10.90 20.90
C SER A 148 19.62 12.22 20.81
N ASP A 149 19.32 13.05 19.81
CA ASP A 149 19.90 14.40 19.69
C ASP A 149 19.54 15.27 20.91
N ALA A 150 18.28 15.23 21.35
CA ALA A 150 17.81 15.96 22.52
C ALA A 150 18.49 15.48 23.82
N GLU A 151 18.68 14.17 23.98
CA GLU A 151 19.43 13.59 25.10
C GLU A 151 20.91 14.00 25.10
N LEU A 152 21.56 13.96 23.93
CA LEU A 152 22.97 14.34 23.80
C LEU A 152 23.19 15.82 24.13
N ILE A 153 22.33 16.70 23.63
CA ILE A 153 22.45 18.14 23.87
C ILE A 153 22.15 18.47 25.34
N SER A 154 21.07 17.92 25.90
CA SER A 154 20.67 18.21 27.29
C SER A 154 21.61 17.63 28.35
N SER A 155 22.27 16.50 28.05
CA SER A 155 23.27 15.88 28.94
C SER A 155 24.62 16.61 28.97
N ASN A 156 24.82 17.63 28.11
CA ASN A 156 26.04 18.42 28.10
C ASN A 156 26.17 19.30 29.36
N ARG A 157 27.01 18.85 30.30
CA ARG A 157 27.27 19.55 31.59
C ARG A 157 27.68 21.00 31.44
N ARG A 158 28.37 21.39 30.35
CA ARG A 158 28.77 22.79 30.13
C ARG A 158 27.58 23.71 29.90
N LEU A 159 26.53 23.25 29.23
CA LEU A 159 25.31 24.04 29.05
C LEU A 159 24.63 24.33 30.39
N ALA A 160 24.56 23.31 31.26
CA ALA A 160 24.07 23.46 32.63
C ALA A 160 24.92 24.46 33.45
N GLU A 161 26.24 24.44 33.29
CA GLU A 161 27.15 25.40 33.95
C GLU A 161 26.91 26.84 33.48
N TYR A 162 26.79 27.08 32.17
CA TYR A 162 26.49 28.41 31.63
C TYR A 162 25.14 28.93 32.11
N TYR A 163 24.12 28.06 32.21
CA TYR A 163 22.83 28.43 32.78
C TYR A 163 22.95 28.85 34.25
N ARG A 164 23.64 28.07 35.10
CA ARG A 164 23.86 28.42 36.51
C ARG A 164 24.67 29.70 36.68
N GLN A 165 25.69 29.91 35.85
CA GLN A 165 26.46 31.16 35.84
C GLN A 165 25.57 32.36 35.54
N TRP A 166 24.63 32.22 34.59
CA TRP A 166 23.69 33.27 34.25
C TRP A 166 22.63 33.52 35.34
N ARG A 167 21.97 32.47 35.82
CA ARG A 167 20.77 32.60 36.69
C ARG A 167 21.09 32.64 38.17
N ASP A 168 21.97 31.76 38.64
CA ASP A 168 22.27 31.63 40.07
C ASP A 168 23.37 32.60 40.49
N GLN A 169 24.44 32.68 39.70
CA GLN A 169 25.64 33.46 40.03
C GLN A 169 25.62 34.88 39.45
N LYS A 170 24.68 35.17 38.55
CA LYS A 170 24.55 36.47 37.84
C LYS A 170 25.86 36.94 37.20
N GLN A 171 26.69 36.01 36.72
CA GLN A 171 27.96 36.33 36.10
C GLN A 171 27.76 36.96 34.70
N PRO A 172 28.49 38.03 34.39
CA PRO A 172 28.51 38.58 33.03
C PRO A 172 29.02 37.50 32.05
N GLY A 173 28.27 37.25 30.98
CA GLY A 173 28.69 36.36 29.88
C GLY A 173 28.13 34.93 29.91
N GLY A 174 27.57 34.46 31.03
CA GLY A 174 26.96 33.12 31.10
C GLY A 174 25.81 32.95 30.10
N GLN A 175 24.96 33.97 29.96
CA GLN A 175 23.88 33.99 28.97
C GLN A 175 24.40 33.94 27.53
N SER A 176 25.40 34.77 27.20
CA SER A 176 25.91 34.85 25.84
C SER A 176 26.62 33.57 25.41
N GLU A 177 27.36 32.91 26.30
CA GLU A 177 28.01 31.63 25.97
C GLU A 177 26.97 30.51 25.87
N LEU A 178 25.94 30.47 26.73
CA LEU A 178 24.84 29.52 26.59
C LEU A 178 24.14 29.65 25.23
N ILE A 179 23.70 30.87 24.89
CA ILE A 179 23.00 31.14 23.63
C ILE A 179 23.88 30.79 22.44
N LYS A 180 25.16 31.21 22.44
CA LYS A 180 26.10 30.88 21.37
C LYS A 180 26.23 29.37 21.14
N ARG A 181 26.26 28.56 22.21
CA ARG A 181 26.30 27.09 22.09
C ARG A 181 25.00 26.50 21.57
N LEU A 182 23.85 27.02 22.00
CA LEU A 182 22.55 26.58 21.48
C LEU A 182 22.42 26.91 19.98
N GLU A 183 22.86 28.09 19.55
CA GLU A 183 22.91 28.47 18.13
C GLU A 183 23.83 27.57 17.30
N GLU A 184 24.95 27.09 17.87
CA GLU A 184 25.81 26.09 17.22
C GLU A 184 25.06 24.77 16.96
N TYR A 185 24.24 24.32 17.93
CA TYR A 185 23.41 23.11 17.76
C TYR A 185 22.29 23.29 16.73
N GLN A 186 21.66 24.47 16.67
CA GLN A 186 20.60 24.74 15.69
C GLN A 186 21.10 24.63 14.23
N ARG A 187 22.38 24.85 13.96
CA ARG A 187 22.94 24.72 12.60
C ARG A 187 22.97 23.27 12.10
N HIS A 188 22.72 22.29 12.95
CA HIS A 188 22.62 20.90 12.52
C HIS A 188 21.36 20.67 11.67
N PRO A 189 21.48 19.97 10.52
CA PRO A 189 20.33 19.64 9.68
C PRO A 189 19.28 18.83 10.47
N GLY A 190 18.03 19.28 10.47
CA GLY A 190 16.90 18.57 11.10
C GLY A 190 16.28 19.25 12.32
N LEU A 191 16.90 20.31 12.85
CA LEU A 191 16.33 21.17 13.88
C LEU A 191 15.85 22.48 13.25
N GLN A 192 14.55 22.77 13.37
CA GLN A 192 13.98 24.03 12.88
C GLN A 192 14.25 25.17 13.87
N GLY A 193 14.24 24.85 15.16
CA GLY A 193 14.49 25.80 16.21
C GLY A 193 14.73 25.16 17.56
N LEU A 194 15.15 26.01 18.49
CA LEU A 194 15.46 25.68 19.86
C LEU A 194 14.84 26.73 20.77
N MET A 195 14.22 26.27 21.86
CA MET A 195 13.67 27.12 22.90
C MET A 195 14.21 26.70 24.26
N LEU A 196 14.70 27.68 25.02
CA LEU A 196 15.07 27.50 26.42
C LEU A 196 13.90 27.96 27.29
N LEU A 197 13.26 27.01 27.97
CA LEU A 197 12.19 27.27 28.93
C LEU A 197 12.75 27.34 30.35
N GLY A 198 12.40 28.40 31.07
CA GLY A 198 12.67 28.55 32.49
C GLY A 198 11.86 27.58 33.35
N GLU A 199 12.09 27.66 34.66
CA GLU A 199 11.40 26.84 35.67
C GLU A 199 9.91 27.20 35.83
N ASP A 200 9.54 28.43 35.47
CA ASP A 200 8.19 28.99 35.48
C ASP A 200 7.46 28.87 34.12
N ASP A 201 7.98 28.01 33.24
CA ASP A 201 7.51 27.82 31.85
C ASP A 201 7.60 29.09 30.99
N THR A 202 8.39 30.08 31.41
CA THR A 202 8.66 31.26 30.59
C THR A 202 9.74 30.96 29.54
N PRO A 203 9.53 31.35 28.27
CA PRO A 203 10.59 31.29 27.27
C PRO A 203 11.70 32.28 27.63
N LEU A 204 12.85 31.76 28.05
CA LEU A 204 14.05 32.55 28.36
C LEU A 204 14.83 32.92 27.10
N TRP A 205 14.78 32.05 26.08
CA TRP A 205 15.38 32.27 24.77
C TRP A 205 14.68 31.40 23.72
N ARG A 206 14.63 31.90 22.48
CA ARG A 206 14.17 31.19 21.29
C ARG A 206 15.13 31.48 20.15
N SER A 207 15.38 30.49 19.30
CA SER A 207 16.06 30.74 18.04
C SER A 207 15.24 31.67 17.14
N THR A 208 15.92 32.45 16.30
CA THR A 208 15.33 33.49 15.43
C THR A 208 14.21 32.99 14.50
N SER A 209 14.15 31.69 14.20
CA SER A 209 13.07 31.06 13.41
C SER A 209 11.71 30.99 14.12
N GLU A 210 11.64 31.21 15.43
CA GLU A 210 10.42 31.05 16.25
C GLU A 210 9.87 32.33 16.87
N SER A 211 10.32 33.49 16.39
CA SER A 211 9.88 34.79 16.91
C SER A 211 8.48 35.16 16.39
N GLY A 212 7.47 34.38 16.80
CA GLY A 212 6.06 34.75 16.65
C GLY A 212 5.64 35.81 17.68
N PRO A 213 4.57 36.59 17.39
CA PRO A 213 4.11 37.68 18.27
C PRO A 213 3.55 37.21 19.62
N ASP A 214 3.24 35.91 19.76
CA ASP A 214 2.74 35.34 21.01
C ASP A 214 3.89 34.65 21.78
N ASN A 215 4.27 35.24 22.91
CA ASN A 215 5.32 34.68 23.77
C ASN A 215 4.81 33.51 24.64
N ARG A 216 3.61 33.00 24.37
CA ARG A 216 2.97 31.94 25.16
C ARG A 216 3.23 30.57 24.54
N ILE A 217 3.60 29.61 25.38
CA ILE A 217 3.63 28.19 24.99
C ILE A 217 2.22 27.60 25.00
N SER A 218 1.99 26.60 24.15
CA SER A 218 0.73 25.84 24.08
C SER A 218 0.43 25.11 25.40
N ALA A 219 -0.83 24.70 25.59
CA ALA A 219 -1.21 23.95 26.78
C ALA A 219 -0.55 22.56 26.81
N GLU A 220 -0.44 21.95 25.64
CA GLU A 220 0.20 20.66 25.39
C GLU A 220 1.69 20.71 25.73
N LEU A 221 2.40 21.76 25.28
CA LEU A 221 3.82 21.94 25.60
C LEU A 221 4.02 22.19 27.09
N ARG A 222 3.15 22.97 27.73
CA ARG A 222 3.19 23.19 29.19
C ARG A 222 3.00 21.89 29.97
N GLN A 223 2.06 21.06 29.56
CA GLN A 223 1.81 19.76 30.19
C GLN A 223 3.01 18.82 30.02
N ALA A 224 3.56 18.73 28.81
CA ALA A 224 4.72 17.88 28.53
C ALA A 224 5.98 18.39 29.24
N ALA A 225 6.17 19.70 29.33
CA ALA A 225 7.23 20.34 30.11
C ALA A 225 7.14 20.00 31.61
N ALA A 226 5.94 20.09 32.20
CA ALA A 226 5.73 19.72 33.60
C ALA A 226 6.07 18.23 33.86
N GLN A 227 5.71 17.34 32.93
CA GLN A 227 6.05 15.91 33.02
C GLN A 227 7.56 15.68 32.93
N ALA A 228 8.22 16.23 31.91
CA ALA A 228 9.68 16.11 31.72
C ALA A 228 10.47 16.66 32.93
N ARG A 229 9.99 17.75 33.54
CA ARG A 229 10.59 18.32 34.75
C ARG A 229 10.40 17.42 35.97
N SER A 230 9.27 16.70 36.06
CA SER A 230 8.94 15.84 37.20
C SER A 230 9.73 14.53 37.25
N ASP A 231 9.99 13.91 36.09
CA ASP A 231 10.67 12.62 35.98
C ASP A 231 12.12 12.73 35.49
N GLY A 232 12.53 13.92 35.03
CA GLY A 232 13.86 14.18 34.52
C GLY A 232 14.16 13.47 33.20
N GLN A 233 13.14 13.00 32.48
CA GLN A 233 13.28 12.27 31.22
C GLN A 233 13.02 13.18 30.03
N VAL A 234 13.68 12.86 28.91
CA VAL A 234 13.35 13.49 27.63
C VAL A 234 11.97 12.99 27.17
N ARG A 235 11.17 13.91 26.64
CA ARG A 235 9.78 13.65 26.20
C ARG A 235 9.62 14.13 24.77
N ARG A 236 8.92 13.33 23.95
CA ARG A 236 8.44 13.78 22.65
C ARG A 236 7.01 14.27 22.78
N LEU A 237 6.69 15.39 22.13
CA LEU A 237 5.35 15.92 22.00
C LEU A 237 5.03 16.13 20.51
N GLY A 238 3.89 15.60 20.05
CA GLY A 238 3.32 15.97 18.76
C GLY A 238 3.04 14.80 17.80
N PRO A 239 2.56 15.14 16.58
CA PRO A 239 2.36 16.50 16.09
C PRO A 239 1.26 17.23 16.86
N TYR A 240 1.47 18.52 17.10
CA TYR A 240 0.48 19.42 17.72
C TYR A 240 0.51 20.79 17.04
N ARG A 241 -0.52 21.61 17.23
CA ARG A 241 -0.56 22.99 16.74
C ARG A 241 -0.17 23.96 17.84
N ASP A 242 0.75 24.87 17.55
CA ASP A 242 1.02 26.00 18.44
C ASP A 242 -0.10 27.07 18.39
N GLY A 243 0.03 28.11 19.21
CA GLY A 243 -0.90 29.24 19.22
C GLY A 243 -0.93 30.04 17.91
N GLY A 244 0.09 29.91 17.06
CA GLY A 244 0.15 30.50 15.72
C GLY A 244 -0.44 29.60 14.62
N GLY A 245 -0.87 28.38 14.97
CA GLY A 245 -1.42 27.39 14.04
C GLY A 245 -0.38 26.54 13.30
N HIS A 246 0.92 26.72 13.56
CA HIS A 246 1.99 25.90 12.98
C HIS A 246 2.03 24.53 13.65
N VAL A 247 2.38 23.51 12.87
CA VAL A 247 2.41 22.12 13.33
C VAL A 247 3.84 21.73 13.66
N HIS A 248 4.06 21.31 14.90
CA HIS A 248 5.40 20.98 15.42
C HIS A 248 5.45 19.57 15.99
N ILE A 249 6.65 18.99 15.96
CA ILE A 249 7.02 17.84 16.79
C ILE A 249 8.19 18.29 17.67
N ASP A 250 7.97 18.31 18.98
CA ASP A 250 8.92 18.83 19.94
C ASP A 250 9.57 17.71 20.74
N PHE A 251 10.85 17.90 21.05
CA PHE A 251 11.60 17.05 21.97
C PHE A 251 12.03 17.91 23.16
N ILE A 252 11.49 17.59 24.33
CA ILE A 252 11.58 18.38 25.55
C ILE A 252 12.55 17.67 26.47
N ALA A 253 13.68 18.29 26.73
CA ALA A 253 14.79 17.69 27.44
C ALA A 253 15.20 18.55 28.65
N PRO A 254 15.20 18.00 29.87
CA PRO A 254 15.68 18.71 31.04
C PRO A 254 17.21 18.87 30.98
N LEU A 255 17.69 20.09 31.17
CA LEU A 255 19.13 20.34 31.21
C LEU A 255 19.76 19.66 32.43
N ALA A 256 20.95 19.07 32.29
CA ALA A 256 21.62 18.26 33.31
C ALA A 256 22.05 19.04 34.60
N ALA A 257 21.08 19.55 35.36
CA ALA A 257 21.27 20.42 36.52
C ALA A 257 20.21 20.27 37.63
N GLY A 258 19.41 19.19 37.67
CA GLY A 258 18.32 19.04 38.64
C GLY A 258 17.02 19.69 38.13
N PRO A 259 16.10 20.17 39.00
CA PRO A 259 14.90 20.91 38.58
C PRO A 259 15.31 22.27 37.99
N GLY A 260 15.80 22.25 36.77
CA GLY A 260 16.33 23.39 36.03
C GLY A 260 15.53 23.68 34.77
N PRO A 261 16.12 24.41 33.81
CA PRO A 261 15.42 24.78 32.59
C PRO A 261 15.23 23.57 31.69
N LEU A 262 14.24 23.66 30.81
CA LEU A 262 14.03 22.68 29.76
C LEU A 262 14.54 23.24 28.45
N LEU A 263 15.20 22.40 27.66
CA LEU A 263 15.49 22.65 26.27
C LEU A 263 14.40 22.00 25.43
N VAL A 264 13.73 22.77 24.59
CA VAL A 264 12.76 22.28 23.61
C VAL A 264 13.39 22.36 22.24
N LEU A 265 13.46 21.21 21.57
CA LEU A 265 13.98 21.08 20.23
C LEU A 265 12.79 20.93 19.28
N HIS A 266 12.65 21.86 18.34
CA HIS A 266 11.53 21.89 17.40
C HIS A 266 11.94 21.20 16.11
N ALA A 267 11.27 20.09 15.79
CA ALA A 267 11.40 19.40 14.52
C ALA A 267 10.23 19.73 13.60
N ASP A 268 10.56 20.15 12.38
CA ASP A 268 9.57 20.48 11.36
C ASP A 268 9.10 19.22 10.63
N PRO A 269 7.84 18.76 10.81
CA PRO A 269 7.34 17.59 10.11
C PRO A 269 7.27 17.78 8.58
N TYR A 270 7.23 19.01 8.07
CA TYR A 270 7.21 19.31 6.63
C TYR A 270 8.56 19.03 5.94
N THR A 271 9.66 18.98 6.69
CA THR A 271 11.00 18.76 6.12
C THR A 271 11.33 17.29 5.91
N HIS A 272 10.79 16.40 6.76
CA HIS A 272 11.12 14.97 6.73
C HIS A 272 9.90 14.06 6.79
N LEU A 273 9.07 14.18 7.83
CA LEU A 273 7.96 13.26 8.09
C LEU A 273 6.91 13.24 6.96
N TYR A 274 6.42 14.41 6.54
CA TYR A 274 5.39 14.49 5.51
C TYR A 274 5.91 14.14 4.11
N PRO A 275 7.10 14.60 3.67
CA PRO A 275 7.71 14.10 2.43
C PRO A 275 7.86 12.57 2.43
N LEU A 276 8.25 11.99 3.58
CA LEU A 276 8.37 10.55 3.74
C LEU A 276 7.02 9.85 3.54
N LEU A 277 5.93 10.36 4.12
CA LEU A 277 4.58 9.80 3.92
C LEU A 277 4.07 9.96 2.49
N LYS A 278 4.34 11.11 1.86
CA LYS A 278 3.91 11.41 0.49
C LYS A 278 4.65 10.57 -0.57
N ALA A 279 5.90 10.19 -0.29
CA ALA A 279 6.70 9.37 -1.18
C ALA A 279 6.19 7.93 -1.24
N TRP A 280 5.45 7.59 -2.30
CA TRP A 280 4.93 6.24 -2.50
C TRP A 280 5.93 5.38 -3.31
N PRO A 281 6.41 4.22 -2.82
CA PRO A 281 7.55 3.51 -3.41
C PRO A 281 7.33 2.90 -4.81
N VAL A 282 6.08 2.65 -5.19
CA VAL A 282 5.70 2.03 -6.48
C VAL A 282 4.59 2.84 -7.12
N PRO A 283 4.55 3.06 -8.45
CA PRO A 283 3.46 3.80 -9.06
C PRO A 283 2.08 3.26 -8.65
N SER A 284 1.22 4.13 -8.12
CA SER A 284 -0.15 3.76 -7.74
C SER A 284 -1.12 4.93 -7.90
N ALA A 285 -2.26 4.64 -8.53
CA ALA A 285 -3.33 5.62 -8.71
C ALA A 285 -4.01 5.98 -7.39
N SER A 286 -4.16 5.02 -6.47
CA SER A 286 -4.92 5.16 -5.22
C SER A 286 -4.09 4.99 -3.94
N GLY A 287 -2.85 4.50 -4.05
CA GLY A 287 -1.97 4.29 -2.90
C GLY A 287 -1.67 5.59 -2.14
N GLU A 288 -1.76 5.52 -0.83
CA GLU A 288 -1.55 6.64 0.09
C GLU A 288 -1.11 6.11 1.47
N ALA A 289 -0.28 6.88 2.17
CA ALA A 289 0.08 6.62 3.56
C ALA A 289 -0.46 7.73 4.46
N LEU A 290 -1.05 7.35 5.59
CA LEU A 290 -1.68 8.25 6.53
C LEU A 290 -1.18 7.94 7.95
N LEU A 291 -0.93 8.98 8.74
CA LEU A 291 -0.76 8.90 10.18
C LEU A 291 -2.04 9.36 10.85
N MET A 292 -2.51 8.58 11.83
CA MET A 292 -3.77 8.80 12.51
C MET A 292 -3.54 8.67 14.01
N ARG A 293 -4.28 9.44 14.81
CA ARG A 293 -4.25 9.32 16.26
C ARG A 293 -5.66 9.25 16.81
N ARG A 294 -5.84 8.52 17.90
CA ARG A 294 -7.05 8.60 18.71
C ARG A 294 -7.00 9.83 19.62
N ASP A 295 -8.02 10.69 19.53
CA ASP A 295 -8.23 11.83 20.41
C ASP A 295 -9.65 11.77 20.97
N GLY A 296 -9.79 11.18 22.16
CA GLY A 296 -11.08 10.85 22.77
C GLY A 296 -11.92 9.91 21.88
N ASP A 297 -13.06 10.43 21.42
CA ASP A 297 -14.00 9.77 20.51
C ASP A 297 -13.74 10.05 19.03
N TRP A 298 -12.60 10.68 18.71
CA TRP A 298 -12.24 11.06 17.35
C TRP A 298 -10.97 10.35 16.86
N VAL A 299 -10.96 10.06 15.56
CA VAL A 299 -9.77 9.75 14.78
C VAL A 299 -9.30 11.04 14.13
N VAL A 300 -8.06 11.44 14.39
CA VAL A 300 -7.46 12.69 13.90
C VAL A 300 -6.35 12.37 12.93
N SER A 301 -6.40 12.96 11.73
CA SER A 301 -5.30 12.85 10.76
C SER A 301 -4.12 13.70 11.18
N LEU A 302 -2.91 13.15 11.17
CA LEU A 302 -1.68 13.83 11.57
C LEU A 302 -0.89 14.42 10.38
N ASN A 303 -1.27 14.10 9.14
CA ASN A 303 -0.68 14.65 7.93
C ASN A 303 -1.75 15.14 6.94
N GLU A 304 -1.32 15.90 5.94
CA GLU A 304 -2.17 16.24 4.79
C GLU A 304 -2.48 15.00 3.96
N LEU A 305 -3.72 14.90 3.52
CA LEU A 305 -4.21 13.75 2.77
C LEU A 305 -4.26 14.07 1.28
N ARG A 306 -3.92 13.10 0.44
CA ARG A 306 -3.81 13.22 -1.02
C ARG A 306 -5.07 13.79 -1.67
N HIS A 307 -6.24 13.48 -1.11
CA HIS A 307 -7.54 13.86 -1.66
C HIS A 307 -8.38 14.72 -0.71
N HIS A 308 -7.76 15.39 0.26
CA HIS A 308 -8.46 16.28 1.19
C HIS A 308 -7.62 17.54 1.44
N SER A 309 -8.25 18.72 1.45
CA SER A 309 -7.54 20.00 1.61
C SER A 309 -7.32 20.43 3.07
N ALA A 310 -7.83 19.65 4.04
CA ALA A 310 -7.60 19.97 5.45
C ALA A 310 -6.10 19.90 5.78
N PRO A 311 -5.56 20.90 6.48
CA PRO A 311 -4.19 20.87 6.97
C PRO A 311 -4.00 19.76 8.03
N PRO A 312 -2.76 19.37 8.38
CA PRO A 312 -2.49 18.33 9.37
C PRO A 312 -3.20 18.60 10.70
N LEU A 313 -3.76 17.61 11.39
CA LEU A 313 -4.61 17.79 12.59
C LEU A 313 -5.99 18.44 12.32
N GLY A 314 -6.32 18.76 11.07
CA GLY A 314 -7.59 19.42 10.70
C GLY A 314 -8.75 18.45 10.45
N LEU A 315 -8.48 17.23 9.96
CA LEU A 315 -9.51 16.22 9.72
C LEU A 315 -9.77 15.41 10.99
N ARG A 316 -11.02 15.38 11.43
CA ARG A 316 -11.50 14.58 12.56
C ARG A 316 -12.69 13.72 12.12
N LEU A 317 -12.63 12.42 12.37
CA LEU A 317 -13.67 11.45 12.02
C LEU A 317 -14.13 10.68 13.28
N PRO A 318 -15.40 10.28 13.40
CA PRO A 318 -15.86 9.59 14.60
C PRO A 318 -15.21 8.21 14.78
N LEU A 319 -14.61 7.96 15.95
CA LEU A 319 -14.04 6.65 16.31
C LEU A 319 -15.11 5.56 16.37
N ALA A 320 -16.38 5.91 16.58
CA ALA A 320 -17.50 4.96 16.57
C ALA A 320 -17.86 4.43 15.17
N SER A 321 -17.27 4.98 14.10
CA SER A 321 -17.56 4.57 12.72
C SER A 321 -17.12 3.13 12.46
N LYS A 322 -18.09 2.21 12.35
CA LYS A 322 -17.82 0.76 12.20
C LYS A 322 -17.01 0.42 10.95
N ARG A 323 -17.34 1.04 9.81
CA ARG A 323 -16.71 0.75 8.51
C ARG A 323 -15.44 1.55 8.24
N LEU A 324 -15.18 2.64 8.98
CA LEU A 324 -14.01 3.49 8.74
C LEU A 324 -12.75 2.73 9.11
N LEU A 325 -11.87 2.50 8.14
CA LEU A 325 -10.67 1.67 8.30
C LEU A 325 -9.78 2.14 9.46
N ALA A 326 -9.49 3.45 9.50
CA ALA A 326 -8.66 4.03 10.57
C ALA A 326 -9.30 3.86 11.97
N ALA A 327 -10.63 3.89 12.05
CA ALA A 327 -11.33 3.67 13.32
C ALA A 327 -11.32 2.19 13.75
N GLN A 328 -11.47 1.25 12.81
CA GLN A 328 -11.31 -0.19 13.09
C GLN A 328 -9.93 -0.48 13.68
N ALA A 329 -8.87 0.08 13.08
CA ALA A 329 -7.50 -0.06 13.56
C ALA A 329 -7.30 0.52 14.97
N LEU A 330 -7.76 1.77 15.21
CA LEU A 330 -7.61 2.44 16.51
C LEU A 330 -8.49 1.84 17.63
N ARG A 331 -9.55 1.09 17.27
CA ARG A 331 -10.33 0.27 18.22
C ARG A 331 -9.70 -1.09 18.51
N GLY A 332 -8.64 -1.48 17.80
CA GLY A 332 -7.97 -2.77 17.96
C GLY A 332 -8.76 -3.96 17.40
N GLU A 333 -9.65 -3.72 16.43
CA GLU A 333 -10.47 -4.77 15.81
C GLU A 333 -9.67 -5.67 14.86
N ALA A 334 -8.51 -5.22 14.40
CA ALA A 334 -7.58 -5.96 13.57
C ALA A 334 -6.17 -5.93 14.16
N LYS A 335 -5.38 -6.99 13.93
CA LYS A 335 -4.00 -7.04 14.44
C LYS A 335 -3.10 -6.10 13.63
N PRO A 336 -2.04 -5.53 14.24
CA PRO A 336 -1.03 -4.77 13.49
C PRO A 336 -0.48 -5.56 12.31
N GLY A 337 -0.54 -4.98 11.11
CA GLY A 337 -0.10 -5.60 9.86
C GLY A 337 -1.13 -6.49 9.17
N GLU A 338 -2.28 -6.73 9.79
CA GLU A 338 -3.39 -7.41 9.13
C GLU A 338 -4.07 -6.47 8.13
N ALA A 339 -4.56 -7.04 7.04
CA ALA A 339 -5.36 -6.28 6.08
C ALA A 339 -6.75 -6.00 6.66
N ILE A 340 -7.18 -4.75 6.53
CA ILE A 340 -8.49 -4.29 6.95
C ILE A 340 -9.26 -3.87 5.71
N HIS A 341 -10.48 -4.36 5.58
CA HIS A 341 -11.42 -3.90 4.57
C HIS A 341 -12.39 -2.90 5.20
N GLY A 342 -12.66 -1.82 4.50
CA GLY A 342 -13.57 -0.79 5.00
C GLY A 342 -13.61 0.40 4.06
N VAL A 343 -14.05 1.53 4.60
CA VAL A 343 -14.05 2.78 3.87
C VAL A 343 -12.92 3.70 4.35
N ASP A 344 -12.38 4.49 3.43
CA ASP A 344 -11.45 5.56 3.76
C ASP A 344 -12.18 6.83 4.24
N TYR A 345 -11.43 7.91 4.43
CA TYR A 345 -11.98 9.21 4.84
C TYR A 345 -12.90 9.86 3.78
N ARG A 346 -12.93 9.36 2.55
CA ARG A 346 -13.83 9.79 1.47
C ARG A 346 -15.11 8.96 1.42
N GLY A 347 -15.20 7.89 2.23
CA GLY A 347 -16.29 6.92 2.17
C GLY A 347 -16.15 5.90 1.03
N ILE A 348 -14.97 5.78 0.42
CA ILE A 348 -14.70 4.84 -0.68
C ILE A 348 -14.18 3.53 -0.10
N GLU A 349 -14.66 2.39 -0.63
CA GLU A 349 -14.17 1.06 -0.26
C GLU A 349 -12.68 0.90 -0.57
N VAL A 350 -11.90 0.50 0.43
CA VAL A 350 -10.46 0.32 0.35
C VAL A 350 -10.03 -0.90 1.15
N VAL A 351 -8.85 -1.41 0.80
CA VAL A 351 -8.05 -2.30 1.64
C VAL A 351 -6.85 -1.51 2.15
N GLY A 352 -6.53 -1.66 3.42
CA GLY A 352 -5.42 -0.97 4.06
C GLY A 352 -4.74 -1.85 5.10
N VAL A 353 -3.50 -1.52 5.41
CA VAL A 353 -2.70 -2.19 6.43
C VAL A 353 -2.23 -1.13 7.41
N THR A 354 -2.41 -1.39 8.70
CA THR A 354 -2.05 -0.44 9.76
C THR A 354 -0.97 -1.02 10.66
N ARG A 355 -0.01 -0.18 11.03
CA ARG A 355 1.06 -0.50 11.98
C ARG A 355 1.15 0.64 13.00
N PRO A 356 1.15 0.33 14.32
CA PRO A 356 1.44 1.35 15.32
C PRO A 356 2.87 1.83 15.14
N VAL A 357 3.11 3.12 15.32
CA VAL A 357 4.48 3.66 15.33
C VAL A 357 5.05 3.50 16.74
N PRO A 358 6.14 2.72 16.94
CA PRO A 358 6.64 2.44 18.28
C PRO A 358 7.00 3.71 19.06
N GLY A 359 6.58 3.74 20.31
CA GLY A 359 6.82 4.86 21.21
C GLY A 359 5.90 6.06 20.98
N THR A 360 4.99 6.05 20.00
CA THR A 360 3.99 7.11 19.76
C THR A 360 2.56 6.64 20.07
N ASP A 361 1.61 7.55 19.93
CA ASP A 361 0.16 7.32 19.96
C ASP A 361 -0.44 7.26 18.53
N TRP A 362 0.37 6.90 17.53
CA TRP A 362 0.03 6.90 16.10
C TRP A 362 -0.21 5.49 15.54
#